data_AF-A0A944K103-F1
#
_entry.id   AF-A0A944K103-F1
#
_cell.length_a   1.000
_cell.length_b   1.000
_cell.length_c   1.000
_cell.angle_alpha   90.00
_cell.angle_beta   90.00
_cell.angle_gamma   90.00
#
_symmetry.space_group_name_H-M   'P 1'
#
loop_
_entity.id
_entity.type
_entity.pdbx_description
1 polymer ?
#
loop_
_entity_poly.entity_id
_entity_poly.type
_entity_poly.pdbx_seq_one_letter_code
_entity_poly.pdbx_strand_id
1 'polypeptide(L)'
;MTPTARSRPLLPLRVSASEPVVLRVEATTTGCDCDWYLDLRWSGPAGSGTLRIDDSGRPLRASAATGRPVYGCATELGRWGR
;
A
#
# COMPACT_ATOMS: atom_id res chain seq x y z
N MET A 1 28.45 -19.05 -5.63
CA MET A 1 28.10 -17.62 -5.80
C MET A 1 27.02 -17.28 -4.79
N THR A 2 27.36 -16.53 -3.75
CA THR A 2 26.38 -16.04 -2.76
C THR A 2 25.65 -14.85 -3.37
N PRO A 3 24.31 -14.85 -3.50
CA PRO A 3 23.61 -13.68 -4.00
C PRO A 3 23.77 -12.54 -2.99
N THR A 4 24.48 -11.49 -3.39
CA THR A 4 24.56 -10.25 -2.61
C THR A 4 23.15 -9.71 -2.42
N ALA A 5 22.73 -9.50 -1.17
CA ALA A 5 21.45 -8.86 -0.89
C ALA A 5 21.45 -7.48 -1.57
N ARG A 6 20.55 -7.27 -2.54
CA ARG A 6 20.37 -5.94 -3.14
C ARG A 6 19.91 -5.00 -2.04
N SER A 7 20.65 -3.92 -1.82
CA SER A 7 20.18 -2.81 -1.00
C SER A 7 18.86 -2.31 -1.58
N ARG A 8 17.84 -2.15 -0.73
CA ARG A 8 16.58 -1.53 -1.17
C ARG A 8 16.85 -0.05 -1.38
N PRO A 9 16.66 0.48 -2.61
CA PRO A 9 16.92 1.88 -2.86
C PRO A 9 15.91 2.73 -2.08
N LEU A 10 16.40 3.78 -1.44
CA LEU A 10 15.61 4.77 -0.72
C LEU A 10 15.19 5.88 -1.68
N LEU A 11 14.10 6.57 -1.37
CA LEU A 11 13.69 7.76 -2.12
C LEU A 11 14.76 8.87 -1.97
N PRO A 12 14.99 9.69 -3.01
CA PRO A 12 14.28 9.70 -4.30
C PRO A 12 14.78 8.61 -5.26
N LEU A 13 13.85 7.98 -5.98
CA LEU A 13 14.13 6.96 -6.99
C LEU A 13 14.18 7.61 -8.38
N ARG A 14 15.15 7.20 -9.20
CA ARG A 14 15.15 7.50 -10.64
C ARG A 14 14.53 6.35 -11.41
N VAL A 15 13.64 6.67 -12.34
CA VAL A 15 12.91 5.70 -13.17
C VAL A 15 12.82 6.24 -14.59
N SER A 16 12.68 5.34 -15.56
CA SER A 16 12.36 5.66 -16.95
C SER A 16 11.44 4.59 -17.52
N ALA A 17 10.93 4.79 -18.75
CA ALA A 17 10.12 3.76 -19.41
C ALA A 17 10.91 2.47 -19.65
N SER A 18 12.22 2.57 -19.91
CA SER A 18 13.12 1.43 -20.08
C SER A 18 13.62 0.83 -18.77
N GLU A 19 13.64 1.64 -17.70
CA GLU A 19 14.10 1.23 -16.36
C GLU A 19 13.01 1.54 -15.30
N PRO A 20 11.93 0.75 -15.27
CA PRO A 20 10.89 0.92 -14.27
C PRO A 20 11.34 0.39 -12.90
N VAL A 21 10.76 0.95 -11.83
CA VAL A 21 10.93 0.43 -10.46
C VAL A 21 9.56 0.04 -9.91
N VAL A 22 9.51 -1.14 -9.28
CA VAL A 22 8.33 -1.62 -8.55
C VAL A 22 8.51 -1.31 -7.07
N LEU A 23 7.55 -0.59 -6.50
CA LEU A 23 7.48 -0.30 -5.07
C LEU A 23 6.49 -1.25 -4.39
N ARG A 24 6.93 -1.94 -3.34
CA ARG A 24 6.06 -2.66 -2.41
C ARG A 24 5.82 -1.78 -1.20
N VAL A 25 4.56 -1.43 -0.97
CA VAL A 25 4.12 -0.66 0.20
C VAL A 25 3.31 -1.59 1.09
N GLU A 26 3.65 -1.60 2.38
CA GLU A 26 2.92 -2.36 3.38
C GLU A 26 2.36 -1.37 4.41
N ALA A 27 1.03 -1.35 4.54
CA ALA A 27 0.35 -0.65 5.61
C ALA A 27 -0.07 -1.68 6.66
N THR A 28 0.39 -1.49 7.89
CA THR A 28 -0.02 -2.31 9.03
C THR A 28 -0.68 -1.41 10.07
N THR A 29 -1.73 -1.92 10.71
CA THR A 29 -2.39 -1.25 11.83
C THR A 29 -2.61 -2.25 12.95
N THR A 30 -2.81 -1.75 14.17
CA THR A 30 -3.00 -2.56 15.37
C THR A 30 -4.36 -2.34 16.03
N GLY A 31 -5.10 -1.29 15.67
CA GLY A 31 -6.33 -0.92 16.40
C GLY A 31 -7.36 -0.09 15.64
N CYS A 32 -7.15 0.16 14.35
CA CYS A 32 -8.13 0.84 13.50
C CYS A 32 -8.52 0.02 12.29
N ASP A 33 -9.64 0.41 11.70
CA ASP A 33 -9.94 0.19 10.30
C ASP A 33 -9.70 1.52 9.60
N CYS A 34 -8.52 1.66 9.01
CA CYS A 34 -7.98 2.92 8.53
C CYS A 34 -7.99 2.99 7.01
N ASP A 35 -8.50 4.11 6.51
CA ASP A 35 -8.41 4.51 5.12
C ASP A 35 -7.11 5.31 4.91
N TRP A 36 -6.36 5.04 3.85
CA TRP A 36 -5.05 5.65 3.56
C TRP A 36 -4.77 5.81 2.07
N TYR A 37 -3.82 6.66 1.74
CA TYR A 37 -3.32 6.90 0.40
C TYR A 37 -1.83 7.33 0.49
N LEU A 38 -1.13 7.41 -0.65
CA LEU A 38 0.23 8.00 -0.70
C LEU A 38 0.28 9.18 -1.66
N ASP A 39 1.08 10.20 -1.33
CA ASP A 39 1.47 11.28 -2.24
C ASP A 39 2.93 11.10 -2.60
N LEU A 40 3.22 10.87 -3.88
CA LEU A 40 4.57 10.78 -4.39
C LEU A 40 4.93 12.04 -5.14
N ARG A 41 5.83 12.84 -4.57
CA ARG A 41 6.40 14.00 -5.25
C ARG A 41 7.36 13.54 -6.33
N TRP A 42 7.28 14.13 -7.51
CA TRP A 42 8.15 13.84 -8.64
C TRP A 42 8.62 15.10 -9.36
N SER A 43 9.77 14.99 -10.01
CA SER A 43 10.30 15.98 -10.92
C SER A 43 11.06 15.29 -12.06
N GLY A 44 11.07 15.91 -13.23
CA GLY A 44 11.74 15.39 -14.42
C GLY A 44 11.73 16.41 -15.56
N PRO A 45 12.27 16.03 -16.73
CA PRO A 45 12.37 16.95 -17.88
C PRO A 45 11.02 17.50 -18.34
N ALA A 46 9.94 16.75 -18.17
CA ALA A 46 8.58 17.16 -18.54
C ALA A 46 7.87 18.02 -17.47
N GLY A 47 8.48 18.26 -16.32
CA GLY A 47 7.90 19.06 -15.24
C GLY A 47 8.01 18.42 -13.86
N SER A 48 7.11 18.79 -12.96
CA SER A 48 7.06 18.28 -11.59
C SER A 48 5.62 18.21 -11.09
N GLY A 49 5.36 17.38 -10.09
CA GLY A 49 4.04 17.30 -9.48
C GLY A 49 3.98 16.30 -8.33
N THR A 50 2.76 15.93 -7.98
CA THR A 50 2.47 14.90 -6.98
C THR A 50 1.56 13.86 -7.61
N LEU A 51 1.96 12.60 -7.52
CA LEU A 51 1.16 11.45 -7.91
C LEU A 51 0.47 10.87 -6.67
N ARG A 52 -0.86 10.88 -6.67
CA ARG A 52 -1.70 10.18 -5.68
C ARG A 52 -1.71 8.69 -6.01
N ILE A 53 -1.40 7.85 -5.03
CA ILE A 53 -1.66 6.41 -5.09
C ILE A 53 -2.83 6.10 -4.16
N ASP A 54 -3.90 5.61 -4.74
CA ASP A 54 -5.15 5.24 -4.09
C ASP A 54 -5.86 4.11 -4.88
N ASP A 55 -7.05 3.69 -4.44
CA ASP A 55 -7.92 2.75 -5.16
C ASP A 55 -8.89 3.51 -6.09
N SER A 56 -8.36 3.97 -7.23
CA SER A 56 -9.15 4.60 -8.29
C SER A 56 -10.01 5.78 -7.80
N GLY A 57 -9.41 6.67 -6.99
CA GLY A 57 -10.08 7.81 -6.37
C GLY A 57 -10.74 7.52 -5.02
N ARG A 58 -10.64 6.30 -4.51
CA ARG A 58 -11.01 5.95 -3.12
C ARG A 58 -9.76 5.62 -2.30
N PRO A 59 -9.74 5.90 -1.00
CA PRO A 59 -8.64 5.44 -0.14
C PRO A 59 -8.48 3.92 -0.15
N LEU A 60 -7.24 3.45 0.00
CA LEU A 60 -6.91 2.08 0.35
C LEU A 60 -7.31 1.82 1.80
N ARG A 61 -7.64 0.58 2.17
CA ARG A 61 -8.05 0.23 3.53
C ARG A 61 -7.09 -0.75 4.18
N ALA A 62 -6.72 -0.48 5.43
CA ALA A 62 -5.95 -1.39 6.28
C ALA A 62 -6.68 -1.53 7.62
N SER A 63 -7.03 -2.76 7.98
CA SER A 63 -7.77 -3.05 9.20
C SER A 63 -7.01 -4.01 10.10
N ALA A 64 -7.27 -3.93 11.40
CA ALA A 64 -6.77 -4.89 12.38
C ALA A 64 -7.90 -5.41 13.26
N ALA A 65 -7.81 -6.70 13.55
CA ALA A 65 -8.70 -7.42 14.43
C ALA A 65 -8.21 -7.48 15.89
N THR A 66 -6.95 -7.10 16.15
CA THR A 66 -6.34 -7.26 17.47
C THR A 66 -7.16 -6.51 18.53
N GLY A 67 -7.69 -7.24 19.51
CA GLY A 67 -8.53 -6.69 20.58
C GLY A 67 -9.96 -6.29 20.19
N ARG A 68 -10.40 -6.57 18.95
CA ARG A 68 -11.78 -6.36 18.49
C ARG A 68 -12.47 -7.71 18.25
N PRO A 69 -13.80 -7.82 18.48
CA PRO A 69 -14.53 -9.00 18.03
C PRO A 69 -14.44 -9.06 16.50
N VAL A 70 -13.90 -10.15 15.97
CA VAL A 70 -13.93 -10.43 14.53
C VAL A 70 -15.32 -10.98 14.23
N TYR A 71 -16.07 -10.32 13.37
CA TYR A 71 -17.33 -10.85 12.89
C TYR A 71 -17.07 -11.54 11.55
N GLY A 72 -17.23 -12.87 11.53
CA GLY A 72 -17.17 -13.64 10.30
C GLY A 72 -18.55 -13.72 9.65
N CYS A 73 -18.61 -13.57 8.32
CA CYS A 73 -19.79 -13.96 7.57
C CYS A 73 -19.68 -15.46 7.26
N ALA A 74 -20.54 -16.27 7.86
CA ALA A 74 -20.75 -17.65 7.41
C ALA A 74 -21.66 -17.59 6.19
N THR A 75 -21.08 -17.45 5.00
CA THR A 75 -21.78 -17.28 3.72
C THR A 75 -22.86 -18.34 3.48
N GLU A 76 -22.60 -19.58 3.90
CA GLU A 76 -23.54 -20.72 3.83
C GLU A 76 -24.82 -20.53 4.67
N LEU A 77 -24.76 -19.71 5.72
CA LEU A 77 -25.80 -19.58 6.74
C LEU A 77 -26.49 -18.21 6.74
N GLY A 78 -26.03 -17.29 5.87
CA GLY A 78 -26.60 -15.94 5.73
C GLY A 78 -26.59 -15.12 7.04
N ARG A 79 -25.74 -15.48 8.01
CA ARG A 79 -25.74 -14.86 9.34
C ARG A 79 -24.35 -14.40 9.74
N TRP A 80 -24.33 -13.26 10.43
CA TRP A 80 -23.15 -12.74 11.10
C TRP A 80 -23.01 -13.40 12.47
N GLY A 81 -21.84 -13.96 12.76
CA GLY A 81 -21.48 -14.51 14.06
C GLY A 81 -20.28 -13.76 14.64
N ARG A 82 -20.15 -13.80 15.98
CA ARG A 82 -18.86 -13.54 16.64
C ARG A 82 -17.97 -14.77 16.51
#